data_AF-A0A9D0XVJ5-F1
#
_entry.id   AF-A0A9D0XVJ5-F1
#
_cell.length_a   1.000
_cell.length_b   1.000
_cell.length_c   1.000
_cell.angle_alpha   90.00
_cell.angle_beta   90.00
_cell.angle_gamma   90.00
#
_symmetry.space_group_name_H-M   'P 1'
#
loop_
_entity.id
_entity.type
_entity.pdbx_description
1 polymer ?
#
loop_
_entity_poly.entity_id
_entity_poly.type
_entity_poly.pdbx_seq_one_letter_code
_entity_poly.pdbx_strand_id
1 'polypeptide(L)' 'GIWIVLLVLPMQTWEYWLAAFVAFRLFDIWKPWPIKVVDQKVEGGFGIMLDDVLAAFYSIALIWLGFILLG' A
#
# COMPACT_ATOMS: atom_id res chain seq x y z
N GLY A 1 -3.99 -2.00 -6.90
CA GLY A 1 -3.25 -2.12 -5.63
C GLY A 1 -4.05 -2.75 -4.49
N ILE A 2 -5.15 -2.14 -4.05
CA ILE A 2 -5.78 -2.44 -2.75
C ILE A 2 -6.23 -3.89 -2.51
N TRP A 3 -6.68 -4.61 -3.54
CA TRP A 3 -7.07 -6.03 -3.42
C TRP A 3 -5.92 -6.91 -2.91
N ILE A 4 -4.68 -6.57 -3.26
CA ILE A 4 -3.47 -7.26 -2.78
C ILE A 4 -3.32 -7.04 -1.27
N VAL A 5 -3.60 -5.82 -0.79
CA VAL A 5 -3.56 -5.49 0.64
C VAL A 5 -4.61 -6.30 1.40
N LEU A 6 -5.85 -6.32 0.91
CA LEU A 6 -6.97 -7.03 1.54
C LEU A 6 -6.72 -8.55 1.64
N LEU A 7 -6.06 -9.15 0.65
CA LEU A 7 -5.73 -10.57 0.63
C LEU A 7 -4.71 -10.95 1.72
N VAL A 8 -3.80 -10.04 2.06
CA VAL A 8 -2.66 -10.29 2.96
C VAL A 8 -2.93 -9.74 4.37
N LEU A 9 -4.15 -9.29 4.67
CA LEU A 9 -4.48 -8.79 6.01
C LEU A 9 -4.36 -9.90 7.07
N PRO A 10 -3.84 -9.57 8.27
CA PRO A 10 -3.69 -10.54 9.36
C PRO A 10 -5.06 -11.02 9.89
N MET A 11 -6.08 -10.16 9.85
CA MET A 11 -7.46 -10.50 10.20
C MET A 11 -8.44 -9.84 9.24
N GLN A 12 -9.50 -10.56 8.90
CA GLN A 12 -10.59 -10.08 8.04
C GLN A 12 -11.70 -9.42 8.87
N THR A 13 -11.35 -8.41 9.66
CA THR A 13 -12.31 -7.59 10.41
C THR A 13 -12.49 -6.22 9.76
N TRP A 14 -13.62 -5.57 10.04
CA TRP A 14 -13.96 -4.26 9.47
C TRP A 14 -12.93 -3.17 9.84
N GLU A 15 -12.28 -3.28 11.00
CA GLU A 15 -11.23 -2.37 11.46
C GLU A 15 -9.99 -2.45 10.56
N TYR A 16 -9.52 -3.67 10.27
CA TYR A 16 -8.39 -3.88 9.37
C TYR A 16 -8.72 -3.49 7.93
N TRP A 17 -9.96 -3.67 7.48
CA TRP A 17 -10.39 -3.21 6.16
C TRP A 17 -10.35 -1.68 6.06
N LEU A 18 -10.84 -0.98 7.09
CA LEU A 18 -10.77 0.48 7.15
C LEU A 18 -9.31 0.96 7.21
N ALA A 19 -8.49 0.35 8.06
CA ALA A 19 -7.08 0.67 8.19
C ALA A 19 -6.32 0.43 6.87
N ALA A 20 -6.60 -0.68 6.19
CA ALA A 20 -6.03 -1.01 4.88
C ALA A 20 -6.41 0.02 3.82
N PHE A 21 -7.68 0.43 3.79
CA PHE A 21 -8.16 1.44 2.86
C PHE A 21 -7.49 2.79 3.10
N VAL A 22 -7.42 3.24 4.35
CA VAL A 22 -6.80 4.52 4.71
C VAL A 22 -5.30 4.50 4.43
N ALA A 23 -4.60 3.43 4.84
CA ALA A 23 -3.17 3.28 4.60
C ALA A 23 -2.86 3.26 3.10
N PHE A 24 -3.59 2.45 2.33
CA PHE A 24 -3.43 2.38 0.87
C PHE A 24 -3.63 3.74 0.22
N ARG A 25 -4.69 4.46 0.60
CA ARG A 25 -4.96 5.78 0.04
C ARG A 25 -3.92 6.82 0.45
N LEU A 26 -3.38 6.72 1.66
CA LEU A 26 -2.30 7.58 2.12
C LEU A 26 -1.03 7.37 1.28
N PHE A 27 -0.61 6.12 1.05
CA PHE A 27 0.60 5.82 0.28
C PHE A 27 0.45 6.09 -1.22
N ASP A 28 -0.74 5.85 -1.78
CA ASP A 28 -1.10 6.17 -3.16
C ASP A 28 -1.03 7.69 -3.46
N ILE A 29 -1.48 8.53 -2.51
CA ILE A 29 -1.43 10.00 -2.65
C ILE A 29 -0.05 10.56 -2.31
N TRP A 30 0.58 10.07 -1.23
CA TRP A 30 1.80 10.67 -0.69
C TRP A 30 3.06 10.33 -1.51
N LYS A 31 3.05 9.20 -2.23
CA LYS A 31 4.13 8.73 -3.12
C LYS A 31 5.54 8.97 -2.53
N PRO A 32 5.87 8.36 -1.37
CA PRO A 32 7.19 8.52 -0.79
C PRO A 32 8.29 8.02 -1.73
N TRP A 33 9.47 8.64 -1.63
CA TRP A 33 10.69 8.20 -2.31
C TRP A 33 10.93 6.71 -1.95
N PRO A 34 11.04 5.76 -2.90
CA PRO A 34 11.62 5.84 -4.25
C PRO A 34 10.61 5.82 -5.42
N ILE A 35 9.30 5.88 -5.15
CA ILE A 35 8.23 5.79 -6.17
C ILE A 35 8.44 6.84 -7.28
N LYS A 36 8.78 8.08 -6.89
CA LYS A 36 9.12 9.18 -7.82
C LYS A 36 10.29 8.89 -8.78
N VAL A 37 11.24 8.04 -8.40
CA VAL A 37 12.41 7.72 -9.24
C VAL A 37 12.03 6.70 -10.32
N VAL A 38 11.05 5.83 -10.03
CA VAL A 38 10.52 4.87 -11.01
C VAL A 38 9.52 5.58 -11.94
N ASP A 39 8.66 6.43 -11.42
CA ASP A 39 7.74 7.28 -12.19
C ASP A 39 8.49 8.17 -13.20
N GLN A 40 9.66 8.71 -12.82
CA GLN A 40 10.52 9.48 -13.74
C GLN A 40 11.30 8.64 -14.77
N LYS A 41 11.47 7.34 -14.54
CA LYS A 41 12.21 6.44 -15.46
C LYS A 41 11.27 5.65 -16.38
N VAL A 42 10.01 5.50 -16.01
CA VAL A 42 9.02 4.68 -16.70
C VAL A 42 7.80 5.53 -17.00
N GLU A 43 7.85 6.24 -18.12
CA GLU A 43 6.72 7.05 -18.58
C GLU A 43 5.61 6.15 -19.16
N GLY A 44 4.36 6.38 -18.73
CA GLY A 44 3.16 5.74 -19.26
C GLY A 44 2.39 4.85 -18.27
N GLY A 45 1.47 4.03 -18.79
CA GLY A 45 0.56 3.21 -17.97
C GLY A 45 1.26 2.18 -17.06
N PHE A 46 2.51 1.82 -17.35
CA PHE A 46 3.30 0.90 -16.53
C PHE A 46 3.78 1.56 -15.22
N GLY A 47 4.08 2.87 -15.23
CA GLY A 47 4.43 3.63 -14.02
C GLY A 47 3.26 3.65 -13.04
N ILE A 48 2.04 3.88 -13.54
CA ILE A 48 0.81 3.89 -12.73
C ILE A 48 0.57 2.53 -12.05
N MET A 49 0.75 1.42 -12.78
CA MET A 49 0.58 0.08 -12.19
C MET A 49 1.63 -0.21 -11.12
N LEU A 50 2.86 0.27 -11.31
CA LEU A 50 3.97 0.04 -10.39
C LEU A 50 3.84 0.89 -9.11
N ASP A 51 3.36 2.13 -9.24
CA ASP A 51 2.94 2.98 -8.12
C ASP A 51 1.89 2.27 -7.26
N ASP A 52 0.86 1.71 -7.90
CA ASP A 52 -0.24 0.97 -7.27
C ASP A 52 0.22 -0.25 -6.46
N VAL A 53 1.26 -0.94 -6.93
CA VAL A 53 1.87 -2.11 -6.27
C VAL A 53 2.76 -1.67 -5.11
N LEU A 54 3.54 -0.61 -5.28
CA LEU A 54 4.38 -0.06 -4.21
C LEU A 54 3.52 0.47 -3.07
N ALA A 55 2.46 1.22 -3.36
CA ALA A 55 1.48 1.66 -2.36
C ALA A 55 0.86 0.49 -1.59
N ALA A 56 0.54 -0.61 -2.28
CA ALA A 56 0.05 -1.83 -1.65
C ALA A 56 1.09 -2.44 -0.70
N PHE A 57 2.35 -2.52 -1.12
CA PHE A 57 3.44 -3.08 -0.31
C PHE A 57 3.68 -2.27 0.98
N TYR A 58 3.72 -0.94 0.89
CA TYR A 58 3.85 -0.07 2.07
C TYR A 58 2.67 -0.21 3.03
N SER A 59 1.45 -0.34 2.49
CA SER A 59 0.24 -0.54 3.30
C SER A 59 0.27 -1.85 4.06
N ILE A 60 0.65 -2.95 3.39
CA ILE A 60 0.78 -4.27 4.02
C ILE A 60 1.82 -4.21 5.14
N ALA A 61 3.00 -3.63 4.86
CA ALA A 61 4.06 -3.52 5.85
C ALA A 61 3.62 -2.73 7.08
N LEU A 62 2.90 -1.61 6.90
CA LEU A 62 2.38 -0.79 7.99
C LEU A 62 1.38 -1.57 8.86
N ILE A 63 0.43 -2.26 8.24
CA ILE A 63 -0.61 -3.02 8.94
C ILE A 63 0.00 -4.19 9.72
N TRP A 64 0.91 -4.93 9.09
CA TRP A 64 1.61 -6.04 9.73
C TRP A 64 2.51 -5.59 10.87
N LEU A 65 3.21 -4.46 10.71
CA LEU A 65 4.00 -3.88 11.79
C LEU A 65 3.11 -3.50 12.97
N GLY A 66 1.97 -2.85 12.73
CA GLY A 66 0.99 -2.52 13.77
C GLY A 66 0.45 -3.77 14.46
N PHE A 67 0.14 -4.82 13.69
CA PHE A 67 -0.31 -6.10 14.23
C PHE A 67 0.74 -6.76 15.13
N ILE A 68 2.02 -6.77 14.73
CA ILE A 68 3.12 -7.33 15.53
C ILE A 68 3.39 -6.50 16.79
N LEU A 69 3.20 -5.18 16.74
CA LEU A 69 3.46 -4.30 17.89
C LEU A 69 2.32 -4.29 18.91
N LEU A 70 1.08 -4.51 18.48
CA LEU A 70 -0.12 -4.47 19.31
C LEU A 70 -0.64 -5.85 19.74
N GLY A 71 -0.21 -6.91 19.05
CA GLY A 71 -0.51 -8.31 19.38
C GLY A 71 0.54 -8.91 20.30
#